data_AF-A0A7W3TB37-F1
#
_entry.id   AF-A0A7W3TB37-F1
#
_cell.length_a   1.000
_cell.length_b   1.000
_cell.length_c   1.000
_cell.angle_alpha   90.00
_cell.angle_beta   90.00
_cell.angle_gamma   90.00
#
_symmetry.space_group_name_H-M   'P 1'
#
loop_
_entity.id
_entity.type
_entity.pdbx_description
1 polymer ?
#
loop_
_entity_poly.entity_id
_entity_poly.type
_entity_poly.pdbx_seq_one_letter_code
_entity_poly.pdbx_strand_id
1 'polypeptide(L)'
;MESDANRPPRPPRPYEERLTVPRAWWLIALMGAALTGVTLVPLGPVAALVGTTAALAVCGMALSAYGSARIRIAGGNLLAGRARVPLSALGAARPLDGAEAVAWRTHRADARAFMLLRAYVPTAVRVEVVDPDDPTPYLYLSTRNPRRLAAALEAGRGCAPEAEGRRAVRMDRPAGAAGASERRDAG
;
A
#
# COMPACT_ATOMS: atom_id res chain seq x y z
N MET A 1 -34.85 -4.03 20.97
CA MET A 1 -33.49 -3.45 21.07
C MET A 1 -32.39 -4.52 20.94
N GLU A 2 -32.70 -5.68 20.35
CA GLU A 2 -31.90 -6.92 20.40
C GLU A 2 -31.37 -7.30 19.00
N SER A 3 -30.70 -6.40 18.28
CA SER A 3 -30.34 -6.64 16.86
C SER A 3 -28.90 -6.30 16.46
N ASP A 4 -28.00 -6.08 17.42
CA ASP A 4 -26.57 -5.82 17.13
C ASP A 4 -25.59 -6.86 17.71
N ALA A 5 -26.05 -7.79 18.57
CA ALA A 5 -25.20 -8.76 19.24
C ALA A 5 -24.73 -9.94 18.35
N ASN A 6 -25.35 -10.15 17.18
CA ASN A 6 -25.05 -11.26 16.27
C ASN A 6 -24.58 -10.78 14.88
N ARG A 7 -23.85 -9.66 14.79
CA ARG A 7 -23.13 -9.37 13.54
C ARG A 7 -21.86 -10.20 13.50
N PRO A 8 -21.64 -11.04 12.47
CA PRO A 8 -20.34 -11.65 12.28
C PRO A 8 -19.27 -10.54 12.20
N PRO A 9 -18.05 -10.78 12.73
CA PRO A 9 -16.98 -9.81 12.66
C PRO A 9 -16.82 -9.38 11.20
N ARG A 10 -16.97 -8.08 10.93
CA ARG A 10 -16.82 -7.57 9.56
C ARG A 10 -15.40 -7.96 9.11
N PRO A 11 -15.25 -8.60 7.93
CA PRO A 11 -13.93 -8.90 7.42
C PRO A 11 -13.11 -7.59 7.39
N PRO A 12 -11.82 -7.64 7.75
CA PRO A 12 -10.98 -6.45 7.83
C PRO A 12 -11.14 -5.67 6.53
N ARG A 13 -11.58 -4.41 6.64
CA ARG A 13 -11.94 -3.60 5.45
C ARG A 13 -10.70 -3.52 4.56
N PRO A 14 -10.76 -4.03 3.31
CA PRO A 14 -9.66 -3.88 2.37
C PRO A 14 -9.39 -2.39 2.18
N TYR A 15 -8.22 -1.93 2.63
CA TYR A 15 -7.78 -0.56 2.36
C TYR A 15 -7.11 -0.57 1.00
N GLU A 16 -7.66 0.18 0.04
CA GLU A 16 -7.03 0.46 -1.23
C GLU A 16 -6.96 1.98 -1.43
N GLU A 17 -5.75 2.51 -1.53
CA GLU A 17 -5.51 3.91 -1.88
C GLU A 17 -4.69 3.97 -3.17
N ARG A 18 -5.23 4.71 -4.16
CA ARG A 18 -4.54 5.01 -5.41
C ARG A 18 -4.01 6.44 -5.38
N LEU A 19 -2.70 6.56 -5.53
CA LEU A 19 -2.01 7.85 -5.47
C LEU A 19 -1.91 8.47 -6.87
N THR A 20 -3.04 8.91 -7.42
CA THR A 20 -3.06 9.53 -8.75
C THR A 20 -2.29 10.87 -8.78
N VAL A 21 -1.59 11.10 -9.88
CA VAL A 21 -0.80 12.32 -10.11
C VAL A 21 -1.69 13.57 -10.02
N PRO A 22 -1.25 14.65 -9.33
CA PRO A 22 -1.96 15.92 -9.33
C PRO A 22 -2.06 16.53 -10.73
N ARG A 23 -3.14 17.26 -11.03
CA ARG A 23 -3.32 17.98 -12.31
C ARG A 23 -2.17 18.96 -12.60
N ALA A 24 -1.58 19.56 -11.57
CA ALA A 24 -0.44 20.47 -11.71
C ALA A 24 0.80 19.83 -12.36
N TRP A 25 1.06 18.54 -12.12
CA TRP A 25 2.20 17.85 -12.74
C TRP A 25 1.99 17.62 -14.24
N TRP A 26 0.74 17.41 -14.67
CA TRP A 26 0.41 17.36 -16.10
C TRP A 26 0.66 18.70 -16.78
N LEU A 27 0.39 19.82 -16.10
CA LEU A 27 0.70 21.15 -16.61
C LEU A 27 2.21 21.37 -16.76
N ILE A 28 3.01 20.89 -15.79
CA ILE A 28 4.49 20.94 -15.88
C ILE A 28 4.99 20.12 -17.08
N ALA A 29 4.47 18.92 -17.29
CA ALA A 29 4.83 18.10 -18.45
C ALA A 29 4.47 18.77 -19.77
N LEU A 30 3.28 19.39 -19.84
CA LEU A 30 2.84 20.12 -21.03
C LEU A 30 3.72 21.34 -21.30
N MET A 31 4.08 22.11 -20.25
CA MET A 31 5.01 23.23 -20.36
C MET A 31 6.40 22.75 -20.80
N GLY A 32 6.93 21.68 -20.20
CA GLY A 32 8.21 21.09 -20.59
C GLY A 32 8.24 20.67 -22.05
N ALA A 33 7.19 19.97 -22.51
CA ALA A 33 7.06 19.56 -23.91
C ALA A 33 6.97 20.77 -24.86
N ALA A 34 6.20 21.80 -24.49
CA ALA A 34 6.10 23.02 -25.27
C ALA A 34 7.45 23.76 -25.37
N LEU A 35 8.21 23.84 -24.27
CA LEU A 35 9.55 24.41 -24.25
C LEU A 35 10.49 23.63 -25.19
N THR A 36 10.45 22.29 -25.16
CA THR A 36 11.22 21.45 -26.10
C THR A 36 10.84 21.76 -27.55
N GLY A 37 9.56 21.95 -27.85
CA GLY A 37 9.09 22.38 -29.17
C GLY A 37 9.69 23.70 -29.61
N VAL A 38 9.62 24.72 -28.75
CA VAL A 38 10.17 26.06 -29.03
C VAL A 38 11.66 26.00 -29.31
N THR A 39 12.43 25.21 -28.56
CA THR A 39 13.88 25.05 -28.79
C THR A 39 14.23 24.43 -30.14
N LEU A 40 13.31 23.66 -30.72
CA LEU A 40 13.50 22.96 -32.00
C LEU A 40 12.95 23.74 -33.21
N VAL A 41 12.31 24.89 -32.99
CA VAL A 41 11.82 25.77 -34.08
C VAL A 41 12.92 26.14 -35.10
N PRO A 42 14.19 26.43 -34.69
CA PRO A 42 15.26 26.73 -35.66
C PRO A 42 15.58 25.57 -36.62
N LEU A 43 15.23 24.33 -36.27
CA LEU A 43 15.43 23.14 -37.10
C LEU A 43 14.24 22.89 -38.06
N GLY A 44 13.22 23.75 -38.02
CA GLY A 44 12.04 23.69 -38.87
C GLY A 44 10.79 23.12 -38.16
N PRO A 45 9.60 23.28 -38.76
CA PRO A 45 8.32 22.96 -38.13
C PRO A 45 8.14 21.47 -37.87
N VAL A 46 8.67 20.60 -38.75
CA VAL A 46 8.59 19.15 -38.56
C VAL A 46 9.38 18.72 -37.32
N ALA A 47 10.60 19.24 -37.15
CA ALA A 47 11.43 18.94 -35.97
C ALA A 47 10.77 19.42 -34.68
N ALA A 48 10.19 20.62 -34.68
CA ALA A 48 9.45 21.16 -33.54
C ALA A 48 8.23 20.30 -33.17
N LEU A 49 7.42 19.88 -34.15
CA LEU A 49 6.26 19.02 -33.91
C LEU A 49 6.65 17.64 -33.38
N VAL A 50 7.66 17.00 -34.00
CA VAL A 50 8.16 15.68 -33.58
C VAL A 50 8.71 15.76 -32.16
N GLY A 51 9.56 16.75 -31.86
CA GLY A 51 10.16 16.90 -30.54
C GLY A 51 9.14 17.20 -29.44
N THR A 52 8.16 18.08 -29.71
CA THR A 52 7.07 18.37 -28.75
C THR A 52 6.26 17.11 -28.45
N THR A 53 5.88 16.37 -29.49
CA THR A 53 5.05 15.17 -29.35
C THR A 53 5.80 14.07 -28.62
N ALA A 54 7.08 13.86 -28.96
CA ALA A 54 7.95 12.90 -28.29
C ALA A 54 8.16 13.26 -26.82
N ALA A 55 8.46 14.53 -26.51
CA ALA A 55 8.62 15.01 -25.15
C ALA A 55 7.33 14.82 -24.32
N LEU A 56 6.17 15.17 -24.89
CA LEU A 56 4.89 14.99 -24.23
C LEU A 56 4.59 13.50 -23.96
N ALA A 57 4.87 12.62 -24.92
CA ALA A 57 4.69 11.18 -24.77
C ALA A 57 5.59 10.61 -23.66
N VAL A 58 6.88 10.97 -23.66
CA VAL A 58 7.84 10.54 -22.64
C VAL A 58 7.45 11.06 -21.25
N CYS A 59 7.15 12.35 -21.12
CA CYS A 59 6.72 12.94 -19.86
C CYS A 59 5.40 12.32 -19.38
N GLY A 60 4.42 12.14 -20.26
CA GLY A 60 3.14 11.51 -19.92
C GLY A 60 3.31 10.07 -19.44
N MET A 61 4.19 9.30 -20.08
CA MET A 61 4.51 7.94 -19.67
C MET A 61 5.20 7.91 -18.29
N ALA A 62 6.18 8.78 -18.07
CA ALA A 62 6.89 8.91 -16.79
C ALA A 62 5.93 9.32 -15.65
N LEU A 63 5.07 10.31 -15.88
CA LEU A 63 4.05 10.74 -14.91
C LEU A 63 3.08 9.62 -14.56
N SER A 64 2.56 8.93 -15.58
CA SER A 64 1.63 7.82 -15.40
C SER A 64 2.25 6.70 -14.56
N ALA A 65 3.49 6.31 -14.88
CA ALA A 65 4.24 5.34 -14.09
C ALA A 65 4.44 5.80 -12.64
N TYR A 66 4.83 7.06 -12.44
CA TYR A 66 5.10 7.62 -11.11
C TYR A 66 3.84 7.75 -10.22
N GLY A 67 2.67 8.01 -10.82
CA GLY A 67 1.36 8.05 -10.14
C GLY A 67 0.63 6.72 -10.01
N SER A 68 1.20 5.62 -10.51
CA SER A 68 0.54 4.31 -10.46
C SER A 68 0.68 3.60 -9.10
N ALA A 69 1.36 4.23 -8.13
CA ALA A 69 1.59 3.64 -6.81
C ALA A 69 0.26 3.36 -6.09
N ARG A 70 0.15 2.12 -5.59
CA ARG A 70 -0.99 1.67 -4.79
C ARG A 70 -0.49 1.18 -3.44
N ILE A 71 -1.22 1.56 -2.39
CA ILE A 71 -1.07 0.99 -1.05
C ILE A 71 -2.30 0.14 -0.82
N ARG A 72 -2.10 -1.15 -0.55
CA ARG A 72 -3.16 -2.12 -0.29
C ARG A 72 -2.82 -2.96 0.92
N ILE A 73 -3.82 -3.28 1.73
CA ILE A 73 -3.70 -4.28 2.81
C ILE A 73 -4.58 -5.45 2.42
N ALA A 74 -3.96 -6.62 2.18
CA ALA A 74 -4.68 -7.82 1.75
C ALA A 74 -3.98 -9.08 2.28
N GLY A 75 -4.77 -10.03 2.80
CA GLY A 75 -4.29 -11.37 3.18
C GLY A 75 -3.12 -11.34 4.17
N GLY A 76 -3.18 -10.50 5.19
CA GLY A 76 -2.13 -10.40 6.21
C GLY A 76 -0.84 -9.70 5.74
N ASN A 77 -0.84 -9.09 4.55
CA ASN A 77 0.31 -8.40 3.99
C ASN A 77 -0.01 -6.94 3.64
N LEU A 78 0.97 -6.08 3.85
CA LEU A 78 1.00 -4.70 3.35
C LEU A 78 1.69 -4.69 1.98
N LEU A 79 0.93 -4.31 0.96
CA LEU A 79 1.40 -4.10 -0.40
C LEU A 79 1.62 -2.61 -0.63
N ALA A 80 2.87 -2.15 -0.61
CA ALA A 80 3.25 -0.76 -0.83
C ALA A 80 4.14 -0.65 -2.08
N GLY A 81 3.53 -0.37 -3.23
CA GLY A 81 4.26 -0.33 -4.50
C GLY A 81 4.83 -1.70 -4.87
N ARG A 82 6.17 -1.86 -4.78
CA ARG A 82 6.87 -3.13 -5.03
C ARG A 82 7.11 -3.95 -3.76
N ALA A 83 7.03 -3.33 -2.58
CA ALA A 83 7.24 -4.04 -1.31
C ALA A 83 5.98 -4.80 -0.91
N ARG A 84 6.19 -6.06 -0.50
CA ARG A 84 5.20 -6.90 0.16
C ARG A 84 5.75 -7.24 1.53
N VAL A 85 5.17 -6.68 2.58
CA VAL A 85 5.65 -6.87 3.95
C VAL A 85 4.55 -7.53 4.78
N PRO A 86 4.84 -8.65 5.47
CA PRO A 86 3.89 -9.29 6.37
C PRO A 86 3.47 -8.34 7.50
N LEU A 87 2.19 -8.34 7.87
CA LEU A 87 1.71 -7.52 8.99
C LEU A 87 2.27 -7.98 10.34
N SER A 88 2.74 -9.23 10.44
CA SER A 88 3.41 -9.78 11.63
C SER A 88 4.80 -9.18 11.86
N ALA A 89 5.50 -8.79 10.79
CA ALA A 89 6.81 -8.14 10.84
C ALA A 89 6.72 -6.63 11.13
N LEU A 90 5.50 -6.08 11.21
CA LEU A 90 5.24 -4.66 11.39
C LEU A 90 4.79 -4.36 12.83
N GLY A 91 5.47 -3.40 13.46
CA GLY A 91 5.14 -2.83 14.75
C GLY A 91 4.18 -1.65 14.65
N ALA A 92 4.32 -0.69 15.58
CA ALA A 92 3.42 0.44 15.72
C ALA A 92 3.38 1.33 14.46
N ALA A 93 2.18 1.70 14.03
CA ALA A 93 1.97 2.62 12.92
C ALA A 93 1.69 4.03 13.45
N ARG A 94 2.66 4.95 13.26
CA ARG A 94 2.54 6.36 13.65
C ARG A 94 2.17 7.22 12.44
N PRO A 95 0.98 7.87 12.43
CA PRO A 95 0.65 8.85 11.42
C PRO A 95 1.51 10.09 11.62
N LEU A 96 2.15 10.55 10.54
CA LEU A 96 2.97 11.75 10.52
C LEU A 96 2.18 12.89 9.87
N ASP A 97 2.27 14.07 10.47
CA ASP A 97 1.76 15.30 9.87
C ASP A 97 2.68 15.80 8.74
N GLY A 98 2.32 16.91 8.09
CA GLY A 98 3.11 17.45 6.98
C GLY A 98 4.52 17.91 7.36
N ALA A 99 4.71 18.46 8.56
CA ALA A 99 6.01 18.94 9.01
C ALA A 99 6.91 17.78 9.45
N GLU A 100 6.34 16.81 10.17
CA GLU A 100 7.03 15.59 10.56
C GLU A 100 7.39 14.73 9.34
N ALA A 101 6.49 14.60 8.37
CA ALA A 101 6.78 13.92 7.10
C ALA A 101 7.98 14.56 6.38
N VAL A 102 8.10 15.89 6.41
CA VAL A 102 9.27 16.60 5.88
C VAL A 102 10.53 16.28 6.68
N ALA A 103 10.46 16.25 8.01
CA ALA A 103 11.60 15.89 8.85
C ALA A 103 12.11 14.47 8.55
N TRP A 104 11.18 13.50 8.46
CA TRP A 104 11.48 12.08 8.22
C TRP A 104 11.92 11.76 6.79
N ARG A 105 11.63 12.63 5.81
CA ARG A 105 12.18 12.51 4.44
C ARG A 105 13.48 13.29 4.21
N THR A 106 13.90 14.09 5.19
CA THR A 106 15.11 14.93 5.10
C THR A 106 16.12 14.51 6.16
N HIS A 107 16.28 15.29 7.23
CA HIS A 107 17.34 15.15 8.21
C HIS A 107 17.14 14.00 9.20
N ARG A 108 15.92 13.48 9.35
CA ARG A 108 15.64 12.29 10.18
C ARG A 108 15.55 11.00 9.36
N ALA A 109 15.91 11.05 8.08
CA ALA A 109 15.85 9.88 7.20
C ALA A 109 17.01 8.93 7.50
N ASP A 110 16.70 7.66 7.70
CA ASP A 110 17.65 6.56 7.75
C ASP A 110 17.75 5.91 6.36
N ALA A 111 18.98 5.69 5.87
CA ALA A 111 19.23 5.06 4.57
C ALA A 111 18.79 3.58 4.52
N ARG A 112 18.66 2.92 5.68
CA ARG A 112 18.20 1.52 5.78
C ARG A 112 16.69 1.39 5.75
N ALA A 113 15.96 2.48 6.00
CA ALA A 113 14.51 2.44 6.05
C ALA A 113 13.90 2.28 4.65
N PHE A 114 12.82 1.51 4.55
CA PHE A 114 12.08 1.42 3.30
C PHE A 114 11.22 2.67 3.11
N MET A 115 11.57 3.50 2.12
CA MET A 115 10.87 4.75 1.86
C MET A 115 10.01 4.69 0.60
N LEU A 116 8.69 4.58 0.78
CA LEU A 116 7.72 4.87 -0.27
C LEU A 116 7.42 6.37 -0.29
N LEU A 117 8.38 7.15 -0.78
CA LEU A 117 8.25 8.60 -0.91
C LEU A 117 7.49 8.97 -2.19
N ARG A 118 6.50 9.86 -2.07
CA ARG A 118 5.84 10.50 -3.21
C ARG A 118 5.81 12.00 -3.01
N ALA A 119 6.52 12.71 -3.89
CA ALA A 119 6.77 14.16 -3.76
C ALA A 119 5.47 15.00 -3.70
N TYR A 120 4.38 14.51 -4.28
CA TYR A 120 3.08 15.19 -4.33
C TYR A 120 2.16 14.88 -3.14
N VAL A 121 2.61 14.10 -2.15
CA VAL A 121 1.83 13.78 -0.95
C VAL A 121 2.52 14.39 0.26
N PRO A 122 1.88 15.33 0.97
CA PRO A 122 2.50 16.01 2.10
C PRO A 122 2.56 15.14 3.36
N THR A 123 1.63 14.19 3.51
CA THR A 123 1.47 13.36 4.71
C THR A 123 2.01 11.94 4.54
N ALA A 124 2.36 11.29 5.65
CA ALA A 124 2.89 9.94 5.65
C ALA A 124 2.53 9.15 6.90
N VAL A 125 2.79 7.85 6.87
CA VAL A 125 2.73 6.96 8.02
C VAL A 125 4.09 6.29 8.16
N ARG A 126 4.63 6.31 9.38
CA ARG A 126 5.81 5.52 9.75
C ARG A 126 5.34 4.24 10.41
N VAL A 127 5.83 3.11 9.95
CA VAL A 127 5.55 1.81 10.55
C VAL A 127 6.87 1.21 10.99
N GLU A 128 7.01 0.88 12.27
CA GLU A 128 8.23 0.22 12.77
C GLU A 128 8.28 -1.21 12.25
N VAL A 129 9.48 -1.72 11.95
CA VAL A 129 9.69 -3.14 11.63
C VAL A 129 10.20 -3.82 12.89
N VAL A 130 9.57 -4.93 13.25
CA VAL A 130 9.91 -5.70 14.46
C VAL A 130 10.55 -7.04 14.12
N ASP A 131 10.80 -7.31 12.83
CA ASP A 131 11.44 -8.53 12.36
C ASP A 131 12.94 -8.51 12.69
N PRO A 132 13.46 -9.48 13.48
CA PRO A 132 14.87 -9.54 13.85
C PRO A 132 15.79 -9.91 12.68
N ASP A 133 15.26 -10.52 11.62
CA ASP A 133 16.05 -10.93 10.45
C ASP A 133 16.14 -9.83 9.38
N ASP A 134 15.37 -8.73 9.51
CA ASP A 134 15.37 -7.61 8.57
C ASP A 134 16.17 -6.41 9.11
N PRO A 135 17.24 -5.96 8.42
CA PRO A 135 17.98 -4.75 8.81
C PRO A 135 17.21 -3.44 8.62
N THR A 136 15.99 -3.47 8.06
CA THR A 136 15.13 -2.31 7.81
C THR A 136 14.47 -1.84 9.12
N PRO A 137 14.82 -0.68 9.70
CA PRO A 137 14.30 -0.28 11.02
C PRO A 137 12.85 0.20 10.98
N TYR A 138 12.41 0.80 9.87
CA TYR A 138 11.05 1.29 9.69
C TYR A 138 10.68 1.44 8.21
N LEU A 139 9.37 1.42 7.94
CA LEU A 139 8.78 1.81 6.67
C LEU A 139 8.25 3.24 6.76
N TYR A 140 8.55 4.05 5.75
CA TYR A 140 7.93 5.35 5.53
C TYR A 140 6.99 5.26 4.33
N LEU A 141 5.69 5.51 4.55
CA LEU A 141 4.66 5.37 3.53
C LEU A 141 3.95 6.70 3.30
N SER A 142 4.13 7.30 2.13
CA SER A 142 3.39 8.51 1.76
C SER A 142 1.93 8.18 1.49
N THR A 143 0.99 8.78 2.22
CA THR A 143 -0.47 8.55 2.09
C THR A 143 -1.23 9.85 2.30
N ARG A 144 -2.35 10.06 1.58
CA ARG A 144 -3.21 11.23 1.79
C ARG A 144 -4.09 11.09 3.03
N ASN A 145 -4.23 9.87 3.57
CA ASN A 145 -5.09 9.58 4.72
C ASN A 145 -4.32 8.80 5.80
N PRO A 146 -3.35 9.45 6.50
CA PRO A 146 -2.46 8.77 7.42
C PRO A 146 -3.19 8.08 8.58
N ARG A 147 -4.23 8.71 9.13
CA ARG A 147 -5.05 8.12 10.20
C ARG A 147 -5.80 6.86 9.76
N ARG A 148 -6.32 6.85 8.53
CA ARG A 148 -7.08 5.71 7.99
C ARG A 148 -6.17 4.53 7.69
N LEU A 149 -4.96 4.79 7.19
CA LEU A 149 -3.95 3.75 6.96
C LEU A 149 -3.45 3.15 8.29
N ALA A 150 -3.14 3.97 9.28
CA ALA A 150 -2.75 3.50 10.60
C ALA A 150 -3.84 2.62 11.25
N ALA A 151 -5.09 3.07 11.24
CA ALA A 151 -6.22 2.29 11.75
C ALA A 151 -6.42 0.95 11.01
N ALA A 152 -6.21 0.93 9.69
CA ALA A 152 -6.30 -0.31 8.91
C ALA A 152 -5.15 -1.28 9.20
N LEU A 153 -3.94 -0.78 9.46
CA LEU A 153 -2.79 -1.60 9.88
C LEU A 153 -3.00 -2.22 11.27
N GLU A 154 -3.53 -1.47 12.23
CA GLU A 154 -3.89 -1.99 13.55
C GLU A 154 -4.99 -3.05 13.46
N ALA A 155 -6.07 -2.78 12.69
CA ALA A 155 -7.16 -3.73 12.49
C ALA A 155 -6.71 -5.01 11.78
N GLY A 156 -5.77 -4.91 10.82
CA GLY A 156 -5.21 -6.06 10.12
C GLY A 156 -4.33 -6.95 11.02
N ARG A 157 -3.59 -6.34 11.97
CA ARG A 157 -2.78 -7.07 12.96
C ARG A 157 -3.62 -7.82 13.99
N GLY A 158 -4.70 -7.22 14.46
CA GLY A 158 -5.62 -7.86 15.42
C GLY A 158 -6.31 -9.13 14.89
N CYS A 159 -6.38 -9.31 13.56
CA CYS A 159 -6.99 -10.47 12.92
C CYS A 159 -5.98 -11.59 12.56
N ALA A 160 -4.67 -11.32 12.67
CA ALA A 160 -3.61 -12.26 12.30
C ALA A 160 -3.44 -13.51 13.21
N PRO A 161 -3.89 -13.57 14.49
CA PRO A 161 -3.59 -14.75 15.31
C PRO A 161 -4.53 -15.96 15.09
N GLU A 162 -5.68 -15.82 14.41
CA GLU A 162 -6.65 -16.93 14.31
C GLU A 162 -6.55 -17.79 13.04
N ALA A 163 -5.90 -17.31 11.97
CA ALA A 163 -5.91 -18.02 10.68
C ALA A 163 -4.96 -19.24 10.65
N GLU A 164 -3.81 -19.15 11.33
CA GLU A 164 -2.82 -20.23 11.45
C GLU A 164 -3.34 -21.34 12.38
N GLY A 165 -3.88 -20.95 13.55
CA GLY A 165 -4.42 -21.89 14.54
C GLY A 165 -5.64 -22.68 14.03
N ARG A 166 -6.50 -22.06 13.21
CA ARG A 166 -7.68 -22.73 12.65
C ARG A 166 -7.33 -23.73 11.54
N ARG A 167 -6.18 -23.57 10.86
CA ARG A 167 -5.64 -24.58 9.93
C ARG A 167 -4.99 -25.74 10.67
N ALA A 168 -4.22 -25.47 11.72
CA ALA A 168 -3.62 -26.51 12.55
C ALA A 168 -4.68 -27.38 13.27
N VAL A 169 -5.69 -26.76 13.88
CA VAL A 169 -6.81 -27.47 14.54
C VAL A 169 -7.66 -28.28 13.55
N ARG A 170 -7.73 -27.88 12.27
CA ARG A 170 -8.47 -28.64 11.25
C ARG A 170 -7.69 -29.87 10.75
N MET A 171 -6.36 -29.85 10.80
CA MET A 171 -5.51 -30.98 10.40
C MET A 171 -5.36 -32.03 11.51
N ASP A 172 -5.52 -31.65 12.78
CA ASP A 172 -5.37 -32.55 13.93
C ASP A 172 -6.68 -33.22 14.39
N ARG A 173 -7.75 -33.17 13.59
CA ARG A 173 -8.93 -34.00 13.88
C ARG A 173 -8.68 -35.39 13.29
N PRO A 174 -8.39 -36.43 14.11
CA PRO A 174 -8.22 -37.77 13.59
C PRO A 174 -9.52 -38.21 12.90
N ALA A 175 -9.38 -38.67 11.65
CA ALA A 175 -10.43 -39.36 10.92
C ALA A 175 -10.64 -40.75 11.56
N GLY A 176 -11.35 -40.80 12.68
CA GLY A 176 -11.45 -42.04 13.44
C GLY A 176 -12.46 -41.97 14.58
N ALA A 177 -13.74 -41.78 14.25
CA ALA A 177 -14.88 -42.17 15.11
C ALA A 177 -16.19 -42.07 14.32
N ALA A 178 -16.37 -42.94 13.32
CA ALA A 178 -17.68 -43.18 12.72
C ALA A 178 -17.84 -44.69 12.52
N GLY A 179 -17.94 -45.39 13.65
CA GLY A 179 -18.19 -46.81 13.72
C GLY A 179 -18.61 -47.20 15.12
N ALA A 180 -19.90 -47.07 15.42
CA ALA A 180 -20.66 -47.87 16.40
C ALA A 180 -22.08 -47.31 16.55
N SER A 181 -23.06 -48.22 16.73
CA SER A 181 -24.52 -48.03 16.85
C SER A 181 -25.19 -47.48 15.58
N GLU A 182 -26.00 -48.23 14.83
CA GLU A 182 -27.32 -48.67 15.29
C GLU A 182 -27.72 -49.98 14.56
N ARG A 183 -27.52 -51.12 15.21
CA ARG A 183 -28.28 -52.35 14.97
C ARG A 183 -29.08 -52.58 16.24
N ARG A 184 -30.33 -52.12 16.26
CA ARG A 184 -31.43 -52.65 17.05
C ARG A 184 -32.70 -51.93 16.59
N ASP A 185 -33.77 -52.70 16.52
CA ASP A 185 -35.15 -52.28 16.36
C ASP A 185 -35.65 -52.09 14.92
N ALA A 186 -35.92 -53.23 14.29
CA ALA A 186 -37.11 -53.39 13.46
C ALA A 186 -37.65 -54.81 13.69
N GLY A 187 -38.69 -54.89 14.52
CA GLY A 187 -39.70 -55.93 14.44
C GLY A 187 -40.72 -55.62 13.34
#